data_AF-A0A1P8B2X2-F1
#
_entry.id   AF-A0A1P8B2X2-F1
#
_cell.length_a   1.000
_cell.length_b   1.000
_cell.length_c   1.000
_cell.angle_alpha   90.00
_cell.angle_beta   90.00
_cell.angle_gamma   90.00
#
_symmetry.space_group_name_H-M   'P 1'
#
loop_
_entity.id
_entity.type
_entity.pdbx_description
1 polymer ?
#
loop_
_entity_poly.entity_id
_entity_poly.type
_entity_poly.pdbx_seq_one_letter_code
_entity_poly.pdbx_strand_id
1 'polypeptide(L)'
;MMFRTSLMRFAAAFFAIVFVVLVGVARSEECTRTCIAQNCDTLSIRYGKYCGIGHSGCPGEEPCDDLDACCKIHDHCVELNGNQSRIRKSLTAVLNMDLHEKV
;
A
#
# COMPACT_ATOMS: atom_id res chain seq x y z
N MET A 1 -34.97 -37.28 -6.20
CA MET A 1 -34.16 -36.12 -6.64
C MET A 1 -33.70 -35.21 -5.49
N MET A 2 -33.66 -35.69 -4.23
CA MET A 2 -33.42 -34.85 -3.04
C MET A 2 -31.96 -34.85 -2.52
N PHE A 3 -31.13 -35.82 -2.93
CA PHE A 3 -29.71 -35.91 -2.55
C PHE A 3 -28.80 -35.01 -3.43
N ARG A 4 -29.16 -34.82 -4.70
CA ARG A 4 -28.41 -33.98 -5.65
C ARG A 4 -28.49 -32.49 -5.29
N THR A 5 -29.64 -32.05 -4.78
CA THR A 5 -29.86 -30.67 -4.33
C THR A 5 -29.07 -30.33 -3.07
N SER A 6 -28.91 -31.29 -2.16
CA SER A 6 -28.13 -31.09 -0.93
C SER A 6 -26.63 -30.99 -1.25
N LEU A 7 -26.10 -31.88 -2.08
CA LEU A 7 -24.70 -31.86 -2.52
C LEU A 7 -24.34 -30.58 -3.30
N MET A 8 -25.25 -30.10 -4.16
CA MET A 8 -25.07 -28.84 -4.90
C MET A 8 -25.04 -27.61 -3.98
N ARG A 9 -25.77 -27.63 -2.86
CA ARG A 9 -25.75 -26.54 -1.86
C ARG A 9 -24.43 -26.49 -1.09
N PHE A 10 -23.90 -27.64 -0.70
CA PHE A 10 -22.60 -27.71 -0.05
C PHE A 10 -21.47 -27.26 -0.98
N ALA A 11 -21.51 -27.69 -2.24
CA ALA A 11 -20.53 -27.26 -3.24
C ALA A 11 -20.57 -25.74 -3.48
N ALA A 12 -21.78 -25.15 -3.59
CA ALA A 12 -21.93 -23.71 -3.76
C ALA A 12 -21.46 -22.91 -2.53
N ALA A 13 -21.78 -23.37 -1.32
CA ALA A 13 -21.33 -22.74 -0.08
C ALA A 13 -19.80 -22.80 0.06
N PHE A 14 -19.19 -23.95 -0.24
CA PHE A 14 -17.74 -24.11 -0.24
C PHE A 14 -17.07 -23.19 -1.25
N PHE A 15 -17.60 -23.11 -2.47
CA PHE A 15 -17.08 -22.22 -3.50
C PHE A 15 -17.20 -20.74 -3.13
N ALA A 16 -18.32 -20.34 -2.50
CA ALA A 16 -18.51 -18.98 -1.99
C ALA A 16 -17.53 -18.65 -0.86
N ILE A 17 -17.30 -19.57 0.08
CA ILE A 17 -16.32 -19.39 1.17
C ILE A 17 -14.91 -19.27 0.60
N VAL A 18 -14.52 -20.17 -0.31
CA VAL A 18 -13.21 -20.12 -0.98
C VAL A 18 -13.03 -18.82 -1.75
N PHE A 19 -14.06 -18.36 -2.48
CA PHE A 19 -14.03 -17.09 -3.20
C PHE A 19 -13.87 -15.89 -2.26
N VAL A 20 -14.61 -15.84 -1.14
CA VAL A 20 -14.49 -14.78 -0.13
C VAL A 20 -13.11 -14.77 0.50
N VAL A 21 -12.55 -15.93 0.84
CA VAL A 21 -11.20 -16.05 1.41
C VAL A 21 -10.14 -15.61 0.40
N LEU A 22 -10.25 -16.03 -0.86
CA LEU A 22 -9.31 -15.64 -1.93
C LEU A 22 -9.34 -14.13 -2.18
N VAL A 23 -10.52 -13.51 -2.24
CA VAL A 23 -10.66 -12.05 -2.40
C VAL A 23 -10.12 -11.30 -1.18
N GLY A 24 -10.30 -11.84 0.04
CA GLY A 24 -9.75 -11.26 1.26
C GLY A 24 -8.22 -11.31 1.31
N VAL A 25 -7.61 -12.44 0.92
CA VAL A 25 -6.14 -12.60 0.86
C VAL A 25 -5.53 -11.68 -0.20
N ALA A 26 -6.19 -11.48 -1.34
CA ALA A 26 -5.72 -10.55 -2.38
C ALA A 26 -5.69 -9.07 -1.94
N ARG A 27 -6.33 -8.72 -0.81
CA ARG A 27 -6.33 -7.35 -0.25
C ARG A 27 -5.29 -7.16 0.85
N SER A 28 -4.56 -8.21 1.23
CA SER A 28 -3.45 -8.16 2.17
C SER A 28 -2.20 -7.59 1.47
N GLU A 29 -2.26 -6.31 1.07
CA GLU A 29 -1.04 -5.53 0.83
C GLU A 29 -0.22 -5.62 2.12
N GLU A 30 1.01 -6.15 2.05
CA GLU A 30 1.90 -6.23 3.22
C GLU A 30 2.19 -4.81 3.72
N CYS A 31 1.45 -4.37 4.73
CA CYS A 31 1.56 -3.03 5.27
C CYS A 31 2.57 -2.98 6.42
N THR A 32 3.30 -1.87 6.53
CA THR A 32 4.37 -1.72 7.51
C THR A 32 3.89 -0.99 8.77
N ARG A 33 4.29 -1.49 9.95
CA ARG A 33 4.01 -0.85 11.26
C ARG A 33 5.25 -0.32 11.97
N THR A 34 6.43 -0.65 11.46
CA THR A 34 7.72 -0.28 12.05
C THR A 34 8.49 0.63 11.11
N CYS A 35 9.22 1.59 11.67
CA CYS A 35 10.11 2.43 10.87
C CYS A 35 11.29 1.61 10.36
N ILE A 36 11.42 1.47 9.04
CA ILE A 36 12.54 0.76 8.41
C ILE A 36 13.34 1.68 7.51
N ALA A 37 14.61 1.33 7.30
CA ALA A 37 15.47 1.96 6.31
C ALA A 37 16.23 0.85 5.60
N GLN A 38 15.85 0.55 4.36
CA GLN A 38 16.44 -0.51 3.55
C GLN A 38 16.68 -0.02 2.13
N ASN A 39 17.78 -0.49 1.54
CA ASN A 39 18.13 -0.22 0.14
C ASN A 39 18.13 1.28 -0.22
N CYS A 40 18.53 2.16 0.71
CA CYS A 40 18.48 3.62 0.53
C CYS A 40 19.26 4.13 -0.70
N ASP A 41 20.21 3.34 -1.20
CA ASP A 41 21.07 3.69 -2.34
C ASP A 41 20.60 3.07 -3.67
N THR A 42 19.43 2.41 -3.69
CA THR A 42 18.90 1.78 -4.90
C THR A 42 17.47 2.25 -5.19
N LEU A 43 16.95 1.92 -6.37
CA LEU A 43 15.57 2.27 -6.74
C LEU A 43 14.51 1.53 -5.90
N SER A 44 14.90 0.51 -5.12
CA SER A 44 14.02 -0.26 -4.26
C SER A 44 14.07 0.22 -2.81
N ILE A 45 14.12 1.53 -2.59
CA ILE A 45 14.13 2.13 -1.24
C ILE A 45 12.89 1.70 -0.45
N ARG A 46 13.09 1.39 0.83
CA ARG A 46 12.02 1.30 1.82
C ARG A 46 12.43 2.12 3.02
N TYR A 47 11.84 3.31 3.14
CA TYR A 47 12.12 4.25 4.21
C TYR A 47 10.84 4.57 4.98
N GLY A 48 10.97 4.65 6.31
CA GLY A 48 9.83 4.84 7.19
C GLY A 48 8.78 3.74 7.00
N LYS A 49 7.51 4.14 7.03
CA LYS A 49 6.38 3.23 6.78
C LYS A 49 5.81 3.41 5.37
N TYR A 50 6.01 4.55 4.72
CA TYR A 50 5.29 4.97 3.51
C TYR A 50 6.19 5.27 2.31
N CYS A 51 7.51 5.42 2.47
CA CYS A 51 8.37 5.74 1.32
C CYS A 51 8.88 4.48 0.62
N GLY A 52 8.40 4.19 -0.58
CA GLY A 52 8.95 3.16 -1.46
C GLY A 52 7.93 2.62 -2.47
N ILE A 53 8.39 1.95 -3.52
CA ILE A 53 7.49 1.33 -4.50
C ILE A 53 6.88 0.07 -3.88
N GLY A 54 5.54 0.04 -3.78
CA GLY A 54 4.83 -1.08 -3.16
C GLY A 54 5.13 -1.22 -1.66
N HIS A 55 5.52 -0.13 -1.00
CA HIS A 55 5.78 -0.07 0.42
C HIS A 55 4.87 0.99 1.02
N SER A 56 3.91 0.58 1.86
CA SER A 56 3.02 1.52 2.53
C SER A 56 2.70 1.10 3.95
N GLY A 57 2.32 2.07 4.78
CA GLY A 57 2.05 1.87 6.19
C GLY A 57 0.65 1.34 6.44
N CYS A 58 0.45 0.60 7.52
CA CYS A 58 -0.88 0.11 7.86
C CYS A 58 -1.86 1.26 8.19
N PRO A 59 -3.18 1.05 8.03
CA PRO A 59 -4.18 2.04 8.40
C PRO A 59 -4.04 2.49 9.85
N GLY A 60 -4.04 3.81 10.07
CA GLY A 60 -3.91 4.42 11.39
C GLY A 60 -2.49 4.57 11.92
N GLU A 61 -1.47 4.10 11.19
CA GLU A 61 -0.08 4.31 11.60
C GLU A 61 0.34 5.78 11.39
N GLU A 62 1.07 6.34 12.36
CA GLU A 62 1.72 7.64 12.22
C GLU A 62 3.03 7.49 11.43
N PRO A 63 3.38 8.49 10.60
CA PRO A 63 4.66 8.52 9.89
C PRO A 63 5.83 8.62 10.87
N CYS A 64 6.99 8.12 10.46
CA CYS A 64 8.20 8.10 11.27
C CYS A 64 8.87 9.47 11.43
N ASP A 65 8.77 10.32 10.40
CA ASP A 65 9.31 11.68 10.34
C ASP A 65 8.56 12.51 9.26
N ASP A 66 9.00 13.74 9.03
CA ASP A 66 8.38 14.64 8.05
C ASP A 66 8.52 14.14 6.59
N LEU A 67 9.61 13.42 6.28
CA LEU A 67 9.82 12.81 4.98
C LEU A 67 8.80 11.69 4.73
N ASP A 68 8.63 10.80 5.71
CA ASP A 68 7.65 9.71 5.70
C ASP A 68 6.21 10.26 5.70
N ALA A 69 5.96 11.41 6.34
CA ALA A 69 4.67 12.10 6.27
C ALA A 69 4.35 12.57 4.84
N CYS A 70 5.35 13.05 4.10
CA CYS A 70 5.18 13.40 2.69
C CYS A 70 4.84 12.17 1.84
N CYS A 71 5.49 11.03 2.12
CA CYS A 71 5.19 9.77 1.45
C CYS A 71 3.79 9.25 1.76
N LYS A 72 3.31 9.38 3.00
CA LYS A 72 1.93 9.04 3.37
C LYS A 72 0.89 9.84 2.58
N ILE A 73 1.13 11.15 2.42
CA ILE A 73 0.26 12.03 1.62
C ILE A 73 0.32 11.65 0.14
N HIS A 74 1.52 11.35 -0.35
CA HIS A 74 1.75 10.90 -1.71
C HIS A 74 0.94 9.64 -2.02
N ASP A 75 1.04 8.59 -1.20
CA ASP A 75 0.34 7.33 -1.41
C ASP A 75 -1.17 7.52 -1.47
N HIS A 76 -1.72 8.27 -0.51
CA HIS A 76 -3.15 8.61 -0.49
C HIS A 76 -3.58 9.39 -1.73
N CYS A 77 -2.72 10.28 -2.25
CA CYS A 77 -2.99 11.00 -3.49
C CYS A 77 -2.99 10.08 -4.72
N VAL A 78 -2.08 9.09 -4.78
CA VAL A 78 -2.02 8.09 -5.86
C VAL A 78 -3.28 7.24 -5.87
N GLU A 79 -3.68 6.72 -4.70
CA GLU A 79 -4.85 5.86 -4.53
C GLU A 79 -6.12 6.53 -5.04
N LEU A 80 -6.29 7.82 -4.74
CA LEU A 80 -7.48 8.58 -5.14
C LEU A 80 -7.50 8.98 -6.62
N ASN A 81 -6.33 9.24 -7.21
CA ASN A 81 -6.25 9.84 -8.55
C ASN A 81 -5.86 8.87 -9.66
N GLY A 82 -5.55 7.60 -9.32
CA GLY A 82 -5.37 6.49 -10.26
C GLY A 82 -4.22 6.63 -11.26
N ASN A 83 -3.51 7.76 -11.28
CA ASN A 83 -2.53 8.11 -12.30
C ASN A 83 -1.32 8.82 -11.67
N GLN A 84 -0.15 8.20 -11.82
CA GLN A 84 1.15 8.74 -11.36
C GLN A 84 1.59 10.03 -12.08
N SER A 85 0.90 10.46 -13.14
CA SER A 85 1.33 11.53 -14.04
C SER A 85 1.15 12.96 -13.49
N ARG A 86 0.41 13.15 -12.40
CA ARG A 86 0.27 14.45 -11.70
C ARG A 86 1.08 14.58 -10.41
N ILE A 87 1.94 13.62 -10.11
CA ILE A 87 2.68 13.51 -8.85
C ILE A 87 4.06 14.19 -8.90
N ARG A 88 4.43 14.75 -10.06
CA ARG A 88 5.67 15.52 -10.19
C ARG A 88 5.75 16.72 -9.23
N LYS A 89 4.65 17.18 -8.63
CA LYS A 89 4.71 18.27 -7.63
C LYS A 89 5.04 17.81 -6.20
N SER A 90 4.59 16.62 -5.80
CA SER A 90 4.79 16.16 -4.41
C SER A 90 6.18 15.57 -4.21
N LEU A 91 6.69 14.79 -5.17
CA LEU A 91 8.04 14.23 -5.09
C LEU A 91 9.13 15.28 -5.39
N THR A 92 8.84 16.26 -6.25
CA THR A 92 9.71 17.43 -6.41
C THR A 92 9.71 18.32 -5.16
N ALA A 93 8.69 18.32 -4.31
CA ALA A 93 8.75 18.96 -3.00
C ALA A 93 9.75 18.24 -2.08
N VAL A 94 9.77 16.89 -2.07
CA VAL A 94 10.77 16.09 -1.32
C VAL A 94 12.19 16.37 -1.80
N LEU A 95 12.44 16.34 -3.12
CA LEU A 95 13.76 16.68 -3.68
C LEU A 95 14.13 18.17 -3.56
N ASN A 96 13.16 19.08 -3.40
CA ASN A 96 13.41 20.52 -3.21
C ASN A 96 13.55 20.93 -1.74
N MET A 97 13.22 20.09 -0.76
CA MET A 97 13.61 20.33 0.63
C MET A 97 15.13 20.11 0.83
N ASP A 98 15.79 19.34 -0.03
CA ASP A 98 17.26 19.25 -0.07
C ASP A 98 17.95 20.48 -0.70
N LEU A 99 17.27 21.25 -1.56
CA LEU A 99 17.88 22.39 -2.25
C LEU A 99 17.87 23.68 -1.41
N HIS A 100 17.07 23.75 -0.36
CA HIS A 100 16.95 24.95 0.48
C HIS A 100 17.85 24.95 1.73
N GLU A 101 18.56 23.85 2.01
CA GLU A 101 19.64 23.80 3.02
C GLU A 101 21.05 23.96 2.39
N LYS A 102 21.14 24.18 1.08
CA LYS A 102 22.41 24.44 0.35
C LYS A 102 22.48 25.81 -0.35
N VAL A 103 21.69 26.79 0.09
CA VAL A 103 21.84 28.21 -0.27
C VAL A 103 21.96 29.07 0.96
#